data_AF-A0A9P0PNZ6-F1
#
_entry.id   AF-A0A9P0PNZ6-F1
#
_cell.length_a   1.000
_cell.length_b   1.000
_cell.length_c   1.000
_cell.angle_alpha   90.00
_cell.angle_beta   90.00
_cell.angle_gamma   90.00
#
_symmetry.space_group_name_H-M   'P 1'
#
loop_
_entity.id
_entity.type
_entity.pdbx_description
1 polymer ?
#
loop_
_entity_poly.entity_id
_entity_poly.type
_entity_poly.pdbx_seq_one_letter_code
_entity_poly.pdbx_strand_id
1 'polypeptide(L)'
;MNSIRKQFTCMSSKRYIKAISNRCLSALAEDSKRQNDIFDAEQKRQKEAVGRIEKIEVQYEGIPANETLIMNRFLSTPYDCAKHLGDKVKDKSVVALLNGDTLWHMHRPLPTSCKLELLHYHMPNPSAVNKTFWRSCSFLLGAVILDAFKDDVDVQLHSFPSPNVKSGSFVYDVQLSLDDWKPTVPELKVLSINMIKFCQKEHHLECLDVSKDIALEIFKNNPHKTQQIPDIAEHNGDKITLYKAGPHIDISKGPMIPNTRHMGRITVSNVIKLDTDIPGGPIYRFQGVALPAAITLNHFAYSILEERARNLAQGIFYLENKFTIGNVDL
;
A
#
# COMPACT_ATOMS: atom_id res chain seq x y z
N MET A 1 -25.64 75.96 -13.74
CA MET A 1 -24.98 75.33 -14.90
C MET A 1 -24.17 74.13 -14.41
N ASN A 2 -24.67 72.94 -14.74
CA ASN A 2 -24.04 71.61 -14.84
C ASN A 2 -22.84 71.24 -13.94
N SER A 3 -23.08 70.36 -12.95
CA SER A 3 -22.09 69.39 -12.47
C SER A 3 -22.62 67.99 -12.72
N ILE A 4 -21.93 67.27 -13.62
CA ILE A 4 -22.31 65.97 -14.17
C ILE A 4 -21.76 64.86 -13.27
N ARG A 5 -22.65 64.11 -12.61
CA ARG A 5 -22.38 62.77 -12.08
C ARG A 5 -22.18 61.79 -13.24
N LYS A 6 -21.00 61.19 -13.38
CA LYS A 6 -20.82 59.96 -14.17
C LYS A 6 -20.86 58.76 -13.23
N GLN A 7 -21.98 58.04 -13.25
CA GLN A 7 -22.05 56.64 -12.84
C GLN A 7 -21.35 55.82 -13.92
N PHE A 8 -20.27 55.12 -13.56
CA PHE A 8 -19.74 54.04 -14.39
C PHE A 8 -20.42 52.74 -13.97
N THR A 9 -21.31 52.26 -14.83
CA THR A 9 -21.83 50.89 -14.83
C THR A 9 -20.73 49.94 -15.31
N CYS A 10 -20.23 49.08 -14.41
CA CYS A 10 -19.47 47.89 -14.80
C CYS A 10 -20.41 46.69 -14.77
N MET A 11 -20.97 46.34 -15.92
CA MET A 11 -21.62 45.05 -16.14
C MET A 11 -20.72 44.17 -17.00
N SER A 12 -20.60 42.91 -16.57
CA SER A 12 -20.15 41.73 -17.31
C SER A 12 -18.65 41.43 -17.37
N SER A 13 -18.13 40.75 -16.34
CA SER A 13 -17.00 39.81 -16.48
C SER A 13 -17.23 38.44 -15.81
N LYS A 14 -18.47 38.07 -15.46
CA LYS A 14 -18.76 36.81 -14.75
C LYS A 14 -18.91 35.56 -15.65
N ARG A 15 -18.69 35.67 -16.96
CA ARG A 15 -18.84 34.53 -17.89
C ARG A 15 -17.53 33.95 -18.44
N TYR A 16 -16.37 34.56 -18.15
CA TYR A 16 -15.09 34.11 -18.72
C TYR A 16 -14.22 33.24 -17.80
N ILE A 17 -14.60 33.05 -16.52
CA ILE A 17 -13.81 32.27 -15.55
C ILE A 17 -14.32 30.81 -15.41
N LYS A 18 -15.51 30.50 -15.94
CA LYS A 18 -16.11 29.16 -15.81
C LYS A 18 -15.63 28.13 -16.85
N ALA A 19 -14.77 28.53 -17.80
CA ALA A 19 -14.30 27.67 -18.89
C ALA A 19 -12.82 27.20 -18.75
N ILE A 20 -12.13 27.57 -17.65
CA ILE A 20 -10.73 27.18 -17.38
C ILE A 20 -10.64 26.19 -16.19
N SER A 21 -11.76 25.59 -15.79
CA SER A 21 -11.82 24.62 -14.67
C SER A 21 -11.83 23.15 -15.13
N ASN A 22 -11.59 22.88 -16.42
CA ASN A 22 -11.25 21.54 -16.91
C ASN A 22 -9.73 21.47 -17.12
N ARG A 23 -8.94 21.85 -16.11
CA ARG A 23 -7.48 21.73 -16.14
C ARG A 23 -7.10 20.26 -16.15
N CYS A 24 -6.26 19.89 -17.12
CA CYS A 24 -5.58 18.61 -17.30
C CYS A 24 -5.47 17.79 -16.02
N LEU A 25 -6.07 16.62 -16.02
CA LEU A 25 -5.59 15.54 -15.16
C LEU A 25 -4.15 15.24 -15.60
N SER A 26 -3.21 15.12 -14.66
CA SER A 26 -1.87 14.67 -15.01
C SER A 26 -1.94 13.23 -15.56
N ALA A 27 -1.01 12.85 -16.44
CA ALA A 27 -1.00 11.51 -17.04
C ALA A 27 -1.01 10.40 -15.98
N LEU A 28 -0.35 10.64 -14.82
CA LEU A 28 -0.36 9.76 -13.66
C LEU A 28 -1.77 9.61 -13.05
N ALA A 29 -2.54 10.68 -12.96
CA ALA A 29 -3.91 10.64 -12.45
C ALA A 29 -4.85 9.87 -13.39
N GLU A 30 -4.67 10.04 -14.71
CA GLU A 30 -5.41 9.26 -15.71
C GLU A 30 -5.05 7.78 -15.65
N ASP A 31 -3.77 7.45 -15.50
CA ASP A 31 -3.33 6.06 -15.39
C ASP A 31 -3.82 5.40 -14.09
N SER A 32 -3.72 6.09 -12.96
CA SER A 32 -4.27 5.62 -11.68
C SER A 32 -5.77 5.35 -11.80
N LYS A 33 -6.53 6.26 -12.41
CA LYS A 33 -7.97 6.05 -12.63
C LYS A 33 -8.23 4.79 -13.45
N ARG A 34 -7.52 4.63 -14.58
CA ARG A 34 -7.65 3.43 -15.44
C ARG A 34 -7.33 2.14 -14.69
N GLN A 35 -6.24 2.12 -13.92
CA GLN A 35 -5.87 0.97 -13.09
C GLN A 35 -6.98 0.61 -12.09
N ASN A 36 -7.56 1.63 -11.43
CA ASN A 36 -8.66 1.44 -10.49
C ASN A 36 -9.93 0.92 -11.16
N ASP A 37 -10.28 1.45 -12.34
CA ASP A 37 -11.45 1.01 -13.10
C ASP A 37 -11.32 -0.48 -13.48
N ILE A 38 -10.13 -0.94 -13.89
CA ILE A 38 -9.85 -2.35 -14.19
C ILE A 38 -9.93 -3.21 -12.93
N PHE A 39 -9.30 -2.76 -11.83
CA PHE A 39 -9.35 -3.47 -10.54
C PHE A 39 -10.78 -3.66 -10.05
N ASP A 40 -11.59 -2.60 -10.08
CA ASP A 40 -12.97 -2.62 -9.60
C ASP A 40 -13.87 -3.48 -10.50
N ALA A 41 -13.66 -3.43 -11.82
CA ALA A 41 -14.35 -4.29 -12.78
C ALA A 41 -14.03 -5.77 -12.56
N GLU A 42 -12.75 -6.12 -12.36
CA GLU A 42 -12.33 -7.50 -12.11
C GLU A 42 -12.82 -8.00 -10.75
N GLN A 43 -12.76 -7.17 -9.70
CA GLN A 43 -13.33 -7.51 -8.39
C GLN A 43 -14.83 -7.79 -8.50
N LYS A 44 -15.57 -6.96 -9.26
CA LYS A 44 -17.00 -7.16 -9.52
C LYS A 44 -17.25 -8.46 -10.28
N ARG A 45 -16.49 -8.73 -11.34
CA ARG A 45 -16.57 -9.99 -12.12
C ARG A 45 -16.37 -11.21 -11.23
N GLN A 46 -15.36 -11.20 -10.36
CA GLN A 46 -15.08 -12.32 -9.44
C GLN A 46 -16.21 -12.52 -8.42
N LYS A 47 -16.79 -11.43 -7.89
CA LYS A 47 -17.94 -11.50 -6.97
C LYS A 47 -19.18 -12.08 -7.66
N GLU A 48 -19.45 -11.69 -8.90
CA GLU A 48 -20.57 -12.21 -9.71
C GLU A 48 -20.37 -13.68 -10.11
N ALA A 49 -19.12 -14.10 -10.32
CA ALA A 49 -18.76 -15.47 -10.69
C ALA A 49 -18.98 -16.50 -9.57
N VAL A 50 -19.15 -16.09 -8.30
CA VAL A 50 -19.43 -17.01 -7.19
C VAL A 50 -20.74 -17.77 -7.39
N GLY A 51 -21.72 -17.17 -8.07
CA GLY A 51 -23.00 -17.81 -8.36
C GLY A 51 -23.85 -18.05 -7.11
N ARG A 52 -24.26 -19.31 -6.88
CA ARG A 52 -25.13 -19.67 -5.74
C ARG A 52 -24.36 -19.55 -4.43
N ILE A 53 -24.94 -18.86 -3.45
CA ILE A 53 -24.35 -18.70 -2.12
C ILE A 53 -24.29 -20.05 -1.40
N GLU A 54 -23.07 -20.54 -1.17
CA GLU A 54 -22.77 -21.69 -0.33
C GLU A 54 -22.37 -21.23 1.08
N LYS A 55 -22.76 -22.00 2.10
CA LYS A 55 -22.40 -21.74 3.49
C LYS A 55 -21.14 -22.54 3.88
N ILE A 56 -20.27 -21.90 4.66
CA ILE A 56 -19.09 -22.52 5.27
C ILE A 56 -19.15 -22.33 6.79
N GLU A 57 -18.53 -23.27 7.49
CA GLU A 57 -18.36 -23.23 8.93
C GLU A 57 -16.98 -22.69 9.28
N VAL A 58 -16.91 -21.58 10.02
CA VAL A 58 -15.66 -20.98 10.48
C VAL A 58 -15.57 -21.15 11.98
N GLN A 59 -14.62 -21.95 12.43
CA GLN A 59 -14.37 -22.21 13.85
C GLN A 59 -13.38 -21.18 14.36
N TYR A 60 -13.89 -20.15 15.04
CA TYR A 60 -13.05 -19.11 15.65
C TYR A 60 -12.43 -19.63 16.95
N GLU A 61 -11.10 -19.53 17.05
CA GLU A 61 -10.34 -19.86 18.26
C GLU A 61 -9.66 -18.58 18.78
N GLY A 62 -10.04 -18.13 19.97
CA GLY A 62 -9.49 -16.90 20.55
C GLY A 62 -10.36 -16.16 21.55
N ILE A 63 -9.99 -14.91 21.80
CA ILE A 63 -10.66 -14.00 22.74
C ILE A 63 -11.67 -13.14 21.96
N PRO A 64 -12.96 -13.06 22.37
CA PRO A 64 -13.47 -13.28 23.72
C PRO A 64 -13.84 -14.72 24.09
N ALA A 65 -14.28 -15.52 23.13
CA ALA A 65 -14.64 -16.91 23.32
C ALA A 65 -14.51 -17.65 21.98
N ASN A 66 -14.30 -18.96 22.06
CA ASN A 66 -14.34 -19.83 20.88
C ASN A 66 -15.78 -19.95 20.40
N GLU A 67 -16.01 -19.70 19.11
CA GLU A 67 -17.34 -19.66 18.53
C GLU A 67 -17.34 -20.24 17.11
N THR A 68 -18.46 -20.84 16.72
CA THR A 68 -18.67 -21.32 15.36
C THR A 68 -19.52 -20.31 14.59
N LEU A 69 -18.97 -19.77 13.50
CA LEU A 69 -19.62 -18.79 12.65
C LEU A 69 -20.03 -19.43 11.32
N ILE A 70 -21.27 -19.20 10.89
CA ILE A 70 -21.77 -19.67 9.59
C ILE A 70 -21.67 -18.54 8.57
N MET A 71 -20.70 -18.66 7.67
CA MET A 71 -20.31 -17.60 6.73
C MET A 71 -20.60 -18.00 5.28
N ASN A 72 -20.49 -17.05 4.34
CA ASN A 72 -20.69 -17.30 2.91
C ASN A 72 -19.36 -17.61 2.23
N ARG A 73 -19.28 -18.74 1.53
CA ARG A 73 -18.11 -19.16 0.76
C ARG A 73 -17.79 -18.13 -0.33
N PHE A 74 -16.51 -17.80 -0.50
CA PHE A 74 -15.99 -16.83 -1.48
C PHE A 74 -16.56 -15.40 -1.39
N LEU A 75 -17.32 -15.09 -0.34
CA LEU A 75 -17.90 -13.76 -0.11
C LEU A 75 -17.51 -13.20 1.25
N SER A 76 -17.71 -13.98 2.30
CA SER A 76 -17.36 -13.57 3.66
C SER A 76 -15.85 -13.59 3.88
N THR A 77 -15.39 -12.61 4.65
CA THR A 77 -13.96 -12.41 4.95
C THR A 77 -13.68 -12.60 6.44
N PRO A 78 -12.41 -12.82 6.86
CA PRO A 78 -12.06 -12.79 8.27
C PRO A 78 -12.45 -11.49 8.98
N TYR A 79 -12.46 -10.36 8.25
CA TYR A 79 -12.93 -9.09 8.76
C TYR A 79 -14.43 -9.13 9.10
N ASP A 80 -15.25 -9.82 8.30
CA ASP A 80 -16.67 -10.02 8.62
C ASP A 80 -16.86 -10.94 9.82
N CYS A 81 -16.06 -12.00 9.94
CA CYS A 81 -16.02 -12.82 11.16
C CYS A 81 -15.71 -11.97 12.39
N ALA A 82 -14.70 -11.08 12.30
CA ALA A 82 -14.33 -10.21 13.40
C ALA A 82 -15.44 -9.20 13.77
N LYS A 83 -16.29 -8.78 12.83
CA LYS A 83 -17.48 -7.95 13.12
C LYS A 83 -18.49 -8.70 13.98
N HIS A 84 -18.70 -10.00 13.76
CA HIS A 84 -19.60 -10.81 14.59
C HIS A 84 -19.13 -10.91 16.05
N LEU A 85 -17.82 -10.93 16.27
CA LEU A 85 -17.20 -10.99 17.60
C LEU A 85 -17.19 -9.63 18.33
N GLY A 86 -17.38 -8.53 17.59
CA GLY A 86 -17.51 -7.17 18.12
C GLY A 86 -16.41 -6.21 17.69
N ASP A 87 -16.70 -4.91 17.82
CA ASP A 87 -15.86 -3.83 17.28
C ASP A 87 -14.43 -3.84 17.82
N LYS A 88 -14.24 -4.19 19.11
CA LYS A 88 -12.89 -4.27 19.71
C LYS A 88 -12.02 -5.33 19.07
N VAL A 89 -12.60 -6.47 18.67
CA VAL A 89 -11.88 -7.56 18.00
C VAL A 89 -11.56 -7.12 16.58
N LYS A 90 -12.60 -6.75 15.83
CA LYS A 90 -12.50 -6.17 14.47
C LYS A 90 -11.41 -5.10 14.37
N ASP A 91 -11.36 -4.19 15.35
CA ASP A 91 -10.45 -3.06 15.31
C ASP A 91 -8.99 -3.41 15.63
N LYS A 92 -8.77 -4.46 16.44
CA LYS A 92 -7.44 -4.90 16.84
C LYS A 92 -6.83 -5.92 15.87
N SER A 93 -7.65 -6.67 15.15
CA SER A 93 -7.20 -7.72 14.22
C SER A 93 -6.44 -7.13 13.04
N VAL A 94 -5.28 -7.70 12.74
CA VAL A 94 -4.38 -7.24 11.67
C VAL A 94 -4.30 -8.26 10.54
N VAL A 95 -4.23 -9.53 10.87
CA VAL A 95 -4.11 -10.62 9.89
C VAL A 95 -4.77 -11.86 10.48
N ALA A 96 -5.37 -12.69 9.62
CA ALA A 96 -5.95 -13.95 10.03
C ALA A 96 -4.93 -15.08 9.86
N LEU A 97 -5.01 -16.09 10.72
CA LEU A 97 -4.31 -17.35 10.57
C LEU A 97 -5.36 -18.45 10.40
N LEU A 98 -5.32 -19.12 9.25
CA LEU A 98 -6.23 -20.20 8.92
C LEU A 98 -5.55 -21.53 9.21
N ASN A 99 -6.27 -22.42 9.91
CA ASN A 99 -5.84 -23.79 10.22
C ASN A 99 -4.45 -23.89 10.90
N GLY A 100 -4.01 -22.83 11.59
CA GLY A 100 -2.76 -22.78 12.35
C GLY A 100 -1.50 -22.49 11.54
N ASP A 101 -1.55 -22.45 10.20
CA ASP A 101 -0.35 -22.30 9.36
C ASP A 101 -0.45 -21.24 8.25
N THR A 102 -1.66 -20.94 7.78
CA THR A 102 -1.86 -20.15 6.57
C THR A 102 -2.25 -18.72 6.90
N LEU A 103 -1.32 -17.78 6.72
CA LEU A 103 -1.61 -16.35 6.88
C LEU A 103 -2.55 -15.85 5.79
N TRP A 104 -3.62 -15.18 6.20
CA TRP A 104 -4.70 -14.74 5.33
C TRP A 104 -5.03 -13.27 5.55
N HIS A 105 -5.22 -12.55 4.45
CA HIS A 105 -5.56 -11.14 4.50
C HIS A 105 -6.99 -10.94 5.02
N MET A 106 -7.20 -9.95 5.89
CA MET A 106 -8.48 -9.73 6.58
C MET A 106 -9.65 -9.47 5.64
N HIS A 107 -9.42 -8.82 4.50
CA HIS A 107 -10.44 -8.53 3.48
C HIS A 107 -10.47 -9.56 2.32
N ARG A 108 -9.70 -10.65 2.41
CA ARG A 108 -9.70 -11.69 1.38
C ARG A 108 -10.80 -12.73 1.67
N PRO A 109 -11.70 -13.05 0.72
CA PRO A 109 -12.79 -14.00 0.96
C PRO A 109 -12.30 -15.40 1.35
N LEU A 110 -13.05 -16.09 2.20
CA LEU A 110 -12.74 -17.43 2.67
C LEU A 110 -13.21 -18.49 1.65
N PRO A 111 -12.32 -19.39 1.18
CA PRO A 111 -12.65 -20.36 0.15
C PRO A 111 -13.35 -21.61 0.68
N THR A 112 -13.14 -21.96 1.94
CA THR A 112 -13.63 -23.20 2.56
C THR A 112 -13.87 -23.00 4.05
N SER A 113 -14.57 -23.95 4.69
CA SER A 113 -14.59 -24.06 6.15
C SER A 113 -13.16 -24.15 6.70
N CYS A 114 -12.91 -23.51 7.83
CA CYS A 114 -11.58 -23.40 8.41
C CYS A 114 -11.61 -23.09 9.90
N LYS A 115 -10.50 -23.37 10.58
CA LYS A 115 -10.20 -22.78 11.88
C LYS A 115 -9.62 -21.39 11.67
N LEU A 116 -10.12 -20.41 12.41
CA LEU A 116 -9.76 -19.00 12.28
C LEU A 116 -9.19 -18.47 13.59
N GLU A 117 -7.95 -18.00 13.54
CA GLU A 117 -7.34 -17.19 14.59
C GLU A 117 -7.13 -15.76 14.08
N LEU A 118 -7.38 -14.77 14.92
CA LEU A 118 -7.22 -13.35 14.57
C LEU A 118 -5.99 -12.77 15.27
N LEU A 119 -4.96 -12.44 14.50
CA LEU A 119 -3.68 -11.99 15.02
C LEU A 119 -3.62 -10.46 15.20
N HIS A 120 -2.99 -10.00 16.27
CA HIS A 120 -2.87 -8.57 16.62
C HIS A 120 -1.49 -8.20 17.19
N TYR A 121 -1.22 -6.90 17.39
CA TYR A 121 0.12 -6.42 17.81
C TYR A 121 0.59 -6.89 19.19
N HIS A 122 -0.34 -7.04 20.15
CA HIS A 122 -0.03 -7.36 21.56
C HIS A 122 0.06 -8.86 21.88
N MET A 123 0.19 -9.72 20.86
CA MET A 123 0.31 -11.16 21.09
C MET A 123 1.71 -11.54 21.59
N PRO A 124 1.89 -12.69 22.26
CA PRO A 124 3.20 -13.16 22.68
C PRO A 124 4.22 -13.32 21.54
N ASN A 125 3.77 -13.77 20.35
CA ASN A 125 4.63 -13.91 19.16
C ASN A 125 4.05 -13.11 17.97
N PRO A 126 4.32 -11.79 17.89
CA PRO A 126 3.76 -10.93 16.86
C PRO A 126 4.60 -10.92 15.56
N SER A 127 5.48 -11.91 15.33
CA SER A 127 6.40 -11.91 14.18
C SER A 127 5.67 -11.77 12.83
N ALA A 128 4.61 -12.56 12.62
CA ALA A 128 3.78 -12.48 11.42
C ALA A 128 3.06 -11.13 11.27
N VAL A 129 2.55 -10.59 12.38
CA VAL A 129 1.88 -9.29 12.43
C VAL A 129 2.86 -8.16 12.11
N ASN A 130 4.07 -8.22 12.64
CA ASN A 130 5.11 -7.23 12.38
C ASN A 130 5.55 -7.25 10.91
N LYS A 131 5.75 -8.44 10.31
CA LYS A 131 6.03 -8.55 8.87
C LYS A 131 4.88 -7.96 8.04
N THR A 132 3.64 -8.28 8.38
CA THR A 132 2.42 -7.74 7.72
C THR A 132 2.39 -6.21 7.79
N PHE A 133 2.65 -5.64 8.96
CA PHE A 133 2.71 -4.19 9.16
C PHE A 133 3.81 -3.54 8.31
N TRP A 134 5.03 -4.07 8.35
CA TRP A 134 6.17 -3.50 7.62
C TRP A 134 6.02 -3.61 6.10
N ARG A 135 5.44 -4.72 5.59
CA ARG A 135 5.05 -4.83 4.18
C ARG A 135 4.12 -3.70 3.77
N SER A 136 3.11 -3.45 4.60
CA SER A 136 2.15 -2.39 4.37
C SER A 136 2.80 -1.01 4.40
N CYS A 137 3.79 -0.79 5.28
CA CYS A 137 4.56 0.45 5.31
C CYS A 137 5.30 0.71 3.99
N SER A 138 5.98 -0.32 3.46
CA SER A 138 6.63 -0.24 2.15
C SER A 138 5.63 0.06 1.04
N PHE A 139 4.54 -0.71 0.95
CA PHE A 139 3.47 -0.47 -0.04
C PHE A 139 2.94 0.97 0.00
N LEU A 140 2.62 1.48 1.19
CA LEU A 140 2.11 2.85 1.35
C LEU A 140 3.17 3.92 1.03
N LEU A 141 4.47 3.60 1.19
CA LEU A 141 5.54 4.51 0.80
C LEU A 141 5.56 4.70 -0.72
N GLY A 142 5.35 3.64 -1.50
CA GLY A 142 5.18 3.72 -2.96
C GLY A 142 4.04 4.65 -3.37
N ALA A 143 2.88 4.53 -2.70
CA ALA A 143 1.72 5.41 -2.93
C ALA A 143 2.06 6.90 -2.77
N VAL A 144 2.83 7.23 -1.73
CA VAL A 144 3.20 8.62 -1.40
C VAL A 144 4.25 9.15 -2.36
N ILE A 145 5.21 8.32 -2.77
CA ILE A 145 6.27 8.72 -3.69
C ILE A 145 5.71 9.10 -5.06
N LEU A 146 4.72 8.35 -5.58
CA LEU A 146 4.07 8.66 -6.85
C LEU A 146 3.44 10.06 -6.91
N ASP A 147 2.94 10.58 -5.79
CA ASP A 147 2.28 11.90 -5.69
C ASP A 147 3.22 13.00 -5.15
N ALA A 148 4.47 12.67 -4.83
CA ALA A 148 5.39 13.59 -4.17
C ALA A 148 6.16 14.51 -5.13
N PHE A 149 6.35 14.06 -6.37
CA PHE A 149 7.14 14.77 -7.37
C PHE A 149 6.25 15.58 -8.31
N LYS A 150 6.86 16.54 -9.01
CA LYS A 150 6.17 17.34 -10.02
C LYS A 150 5.96 16.51 -11.30
N ASP A 151 4.98 16.92 -12.11
CA ASP A 151 4.60 16.23 -13.35
C ASP A 151 5.73 16.13 -14.40
N ASP A 152 6.82 16.91 -14.27
CA ASP A 152 7.99 16.87 -15.14
C ASP A 152 9.05 15.84 -14.71
N VAL A 153 8.86 15.19 -13.57
CA VAL A 153 9.70 14.07 -13.09
C VAL A 153 8.96 12.76 -13.36
N ASP A 154 9.55 11.90 -14.18
CA ASP A 154 9.05 10.54 -14.36
C ASP A 154 9.40 9.70 -13.12
N VAL A 155 8.37 9.08 -12.55
CA VAL A 155 8.43 8.28 -11.32
C VAL A 155 7.94 6.88 -11.64
N GLN A 156 8.87 5.92 -11.67
CA GLN A 156 8.57 4.53 -11.98
C GLN A 156 8.83 3.67 -10.74
N LEU A 157 7.76 3.20 -10.11
CA LEU A 157 7.86 2.28 -8.97
C LEU A 157 8.49 0.96 -9.40
N HIS A 158 9.53 0.52 -8.71
CA HIS A 158 10.22 -0.73 -9.03
C HIS A 158 9.71 -1.87 -8.14
N SER A 159 10.18 -1.96 -6.90
CA SER A 159 9.81 -3.04 -5.97
C SER A 159 10.14 -2.67 -4.52
N PHE A 160 9.69 -3.49 -3.60
CA PHE A 160 10.12 -3.45 -2.21
C PHE A 160 10.42 -4.88 -1.74
N PRO A 161 11.55 -5.10 -1.06
CA PRO A 161 11.94 -6.43 -0.62
C PRO A 161 11.02 -6.92 0.51
N SER A 162 11.01 -8.24 0.69
CA SER A 162 10.36 -8.88 1.84
C SER A 162 10.76 -8.21 3.17
N PRO A 163 9.80 -7.96 4.08
CA PRO A 163 10.08 -7.22 5.31
C PRO A 163 11.09 -7.90 6.23
N ASN A 164 12.20 -7.20 6.53
CA ASN A 164 13.13 -7.56 7.59
C ASN A 164 12.97 -6.59 8.78
N VAL A 165 12.12 -6.93 9.74
CA VAL A 165 11.83 -6.07 10.91
C VAL A 165 13.09 -5.79 11.74
N LYS A 166 14.05 -6.73 11.78
CA LYS A 166 15.31 -6.55 12.52
C LYS A 166 16.21 -5.49 11.88
N SER A 167 16.04 -5.22 10.58
CA SER A 167 16.80 -4.19 9.87
C SER A 167 16.54 -2.77 10.39
N GLY A 168 15.44 -2.53 11.12
CA GLY A 168 15.15 -1.22 11.69
C GLY A 168 14.53 -0.20 10.71
N SER A 169 14.29 -0.57 9.45
CA SER A 169 13.56 0.27 8.48
C SER A 169 12.83 -0.50 7.38
N PHE A 170 11.69 0.00 6.93
CA PHE A 170 11.05 -0.47 5.69
C PHE A 170 11.55 0.36 4.51
N VAL A 171 11.51 -0.20 3.30
CA VAL A 171 12.05 0.45 2.10
C VAL A 171 11.15 0.27 0.88
N TYR A 172 11.29 1.15 -0.10
CA TYR A 172 10.72 1.01 -1.44
C TYR A 172 11.69 1.57 -2.47
N ASP A 173 11.95 0.83 -3.55
CA ASP A 173 12.85 1.21 -4.64
C ASP A 173 12.05 1.85 -5.78
N VAL A 174 12.48 3.02 -6.22
CA VAL A 174 11.81 3.83 -7.25
C VAL A 174 12.83 4.38 -8.23
N GLN A 175 12.58 4.26 -9.52
CA GLN A 175 13.39 4.92 -10.54
C GLN A 175 12.85 6.34 -10.77
N LEU A 176 13.75 7.32 -10.78
CA LEU A 176 13.42 8.72 -11.01
C LEU A 176 14.20 9.26 -12.20
N SER A 177 13.57 10.11 -13.01
CA SER A 177 14.25 10.86 -14.08
C SER A 177 15.01 12.09 -13.54
N LEU A 178 15.73 11.93 -12.43
CA LEU A 178 16.53 12.97 -11.81
C LEU A 178 17.98 12.49 -11.70
N ASP A 179 18.89 13.23 -12.32
CA ASP A 179 20.32 12.96 -12.21
C ASP A 179 20.87 13.56 -10.91
N ASP A 180 21.52 12.71 -10.10
CA ASP A 180 22.24 13.08 -8.87
C ASP A 180 21.44 13.84 -7.81
N TRP A 181 20.12 13.73 -7.84
CA TRP A 181 19.25 14.26 -6.79
C TRP A 181 19.60 13.63 -5.44
N LYS A 182 19.63 14.47 -4.40
CA LYS A 182 19.77 14.07 -3.01
C LYS A 182 18.65 14.73 -2.21
N PRO A 183 17.88 13.97 -1.42
CA PRO A 183 16.82 14.56 -0.62
C PRO A 183 17.39 15.51 0.43
N THR A 184 16.74 16.65 0.57
CA THR A 184 16.94 17.58 1.68
C THR A 184 16.11 17.15 2.88
N VAL A 185 16.51 17.57 4.08
CA VAL A 185 15.73 17.31 5.31
C VAL A 185 14.28 17.82 5.22
N PRO A 186 14.00 19.01 4.65
CA PRO A 186 12.62 19.45 4.42
C PRO A 186 11.82 18.52 3.49
N GLU A 187 12.41 18.00 2.41
CA GLU A 187 11.72 17.07 1.49
C GLU A 187 11.35 15.76 2.18
N LEU A 188 12.24 15.19 2.99
CA LEU A 188 11.95 14.00 3.81
C LEU A 188 10.79 14.23 4.80
N LYS A 189 10.73 15.43 5.39
CA LYS A 189 9.62 15.82 6.27
C LYS A 189 8.31 15.93 5.51
N VAL A 190 8.33 16.50 4.30
CA VAL A 190 7.14 16.58 3.43
C VAL A 190 6.65 15.18 3.07
N LEU A 191 7.53 14.26 2.67
CA LEU A 191 7.18 12.86 2.41
C LEU A 191 6.53 12.20 3.64
N SER A 192 7.12 12.40 4.82
CA SER A 192 6.58 11.90 6.09
C SER A 192 5.17 12.45 6.37
N ILE A 193 4.97 13.76 6.18
CA ILE A 193 3.66 14.41 6.34
C ILE A 193 2.65 13.86 5.34
N ASN A 194 3.04 13.67 4.08
CA ASN A 194 2.16 13.12 3.06
C ASN A 194 1.75 11.68 3.38
N MET A 195 2.67 10.87 3.92
CA MET A 195 2.37 9.52 4.39
C MET A 195 1.39 9.52 5.56
N ILE A 196 1.55 10.43 6.53
CA ILE A 196 0.59 10.61 7.63
C ILE A 196 -0.79 11.00 7.07
N LYS A 197 -0.86 11.99 6.18
CA LYS A 197 -2.11 12.45 5.55
C LYS A 197 -2.80 11.33 4.77
N PHE A 198 -2.04 10.52 4.05
CA PHE A 198 -2.56 9.35 3.34
C PHE A 198 -3.20 8.37 4.33
N CYS A 199 -2.49 8.05 5.42
CA CYS A 199 -2.98 7.08 6.40
C CYS A 199 -4.23 7.56 7.16
N GLN A 200 -4.34 8.86 7.41
CA GLN A 200 -5.50 9.50 8.05
C GLN A 200 -6.80 9.43 7.23
N LYS A 201 -6.72 9.07 5.95
CA LYS A 201 -7.91 8.79 5.13
C LYS A 201 -8.54 7.42 5.42
N GLU A 202 -7.89 6.59 6.24
CA GLU A 202 -8.38 5.29 6.71
C GLU A 202 -8.82 4.36 5.56
N HIS A 203 -8.01 4.32 4.50
CA HIS A 203 -8.28 3.46 3.35
C HIS A 203 -8.21 1.98 3.76
N HIS A 204 -9.19 1.21 3.29
CA HIS A 204 -9.12 -0.24 3.35
C HIS A 204 -8.04 -0.70 2.38
N LEU A 205 -7.26 -1.71 2.79
CA LEU A 205 -6.37 -2.40 1.88
C LEU A 205 -7.15 -3.58 1.31
N GLU A 206 -7.44 -3.53 0.02
CA GLU A 206 -8.18 -4.58 -0.67
C GLU A 206 -7.19 -5.48 -1.41
N CYS A 207 -7.45 -6.79 -1.40
CA CYS A 207 -6.60 -7.80 -2.01
C CYS A 207 -7.38 -8.50 -3.12
N LEU A 208 -6.76 -8.67 -4.28
CA LEU A 208 -7.38 -9.32 -5.44
C LEU A 208 -6.34 -10.20 -6.16
N ASP A 209 -6.64 -11.47 -6.34
CA ASP A 209 -5.82 -12.31 -7.22
C ASP A 209 -6.33 -12.17 -8.66
N VAL A 210 -5.44 -11.87 -9.59
CA VAL A 210 -5.77 -11.71 -11.01
C VAL A 210 -4.89 -12.58 -11.89
N SER A 211 -5.29 -12.75 -13.15
CA SER A 211 -4.45 -13.40 -14.16
C SER A 211 -3.27 -12.51 -14.55
N LYS A 212 -2.25 -13.13 -15.15
CA LYS A 212 -1.10 -12.44 -15.75
C LYS A 212 -1.54 -11.33 -16.70
N ASP A 213 -2.51 -11.59 -17.58
CA ASP A 213 -2.95 -10.64 -18.60
C ASP A 213 -3.58 -9.37 -17.99
N ILE A 214 -4.44 -9.55 -16.97
CA ILE A 214 -5.05 -8.41 -16.25
C ILE A 214 -3.98 -7.61 -15.50
N ALA A 215 -3.01 -8.28 -14.87
CA ALA A 215 -1.90 -7.59 -14.23
C ALA A 215 -1.06 -6.79 -15.24
N LEU A 216 -0.73 -7.37 -16.40
CA LEU A 216 -0.02 -6.68 -17.48
C LEU A 216 -0.82 -5.47 -18.00
N GLU A 217 -2.14 -5.57 -18.09
CA GLU A 217 -2.98 -4.44 -18.49
C GLU A 217 -2.96 -3.33 -17.44
N ILE A 218 -3.08 -3.65 -16.15
CA ILE A 218 -3.00 -2.68 -15.06
C ILE A 218 -1.64 -1.95 -15.10
N PHE A 219 -0.53 -2.68 -15.19
CA PHE A 219 0.82 -2.11 -15.11
C PHE A 219 1.46 -1.76 -16.47
N LYS A 220 0.69 -1.70 -17.56
CA LYS A 220 1.22 -1.49 -18.93
C LYS A 220 2.12 -0.26 -19.10
N ASN A 221 1.92 0.77 -18.27
CA ASN A 221 2.68 2.01 -18.30
C ASN A 221 3.89 2.01 -17.33
N ASN A 222 4.10 0.93 -16.58
CA ASN A 222 5.27 0.73 -15.73
C ASN A 222 6.14 -0.41 -16.29
N PRO A 223 7.31 -0.10 -16.87
CA PRO A 223 8.15 -1.11 -17.54
C PRO A 223 8.73 -2.14 -16.56
N HIS A 224 9.09 -1.73 -15.34
CA HIS A 224 9.64 -2.63 -14.32
C HIS A 224 8.63 -3.70 -13.91
N LYS A 225 7.41 -3.28 -13.59
CA LYS A 225 6.33 -4.20 -13.20
C LYS A 225 5.97 -5.13 -14.36
N THR A 226 5.87 -4.61 -15.57
CA THR A 226 5.58 -5.40 -16.78
C THR A 226 6.62 -6.51 -17.00
N GLN A 227 7.90 -6.23 -16.76
CA GLN A 227 8.98 -7.21 -16.88
C GLN A 227 8.95 -8.26 -15.75
N GLN A 228 8.56 -7.88 -14.54
CA GLN A 228 8.52 -8.78 -13.36
C GLN A 228 7.30 -9.71 -13.34
N ILE A 229 6.16 -9.29 -13.89
CA ILE A 229 4.89 -10.04 -13.82
C ILE A 229 5.00 -11.49 -14.35
N PRO A 230 5.64 -11.78 -15.50
CA PRO A 230 5.80 -13.15 -15.98
C PRO A 230 6.44 -14.08 -14.94
N ASP A 231 7.55 -13.66 -14.33
CA ASP A 231 8.29 -14.47 -13.36
C ASP A 231 7.48 -14.65 -12.07
N ILE A 232 6.80 -13.59 -11.61
CA ILE A 232 5.92 -13.66 -10.43
C ILE A 232 4.78 -14.65 -10.66
N ALA A 233 4.17 -14.66 -11.85
CA ALA A 233 3.07 -15.57 -12.17
C ALA A 233 3.53 -17.03 -12.14
N GLU A 234 4.69 -17.33 -12.75
CA GLU A 234 5.25 -18.69 -12.79
C GLU A 234 5.49 -19.25 -11.38
N HIS A 235 6.00 -18.42 -10.46
CA HIS A 235 6.29 -18.82 -9.08
C HIS A 235 5.06 -18.82 -8.14
N ASN A 236 3.89 -18.36 -8.61
CA ASN A 236 2.68 -18.22 -7.79
C ASN A 236 1.44 -18.90 -8.42
N GLY A 237 1.66 -19.95 -9.21
CA GLY A 237 0.59 -20.76 -9.80
C GLY A 237 -0.29 -19.96 -10.77
N ASP A 238 0.34 -19.19 -11.65
CA ASP A 238 -0.27 -18.34 -12.68
C ASP A 238 -1.19 -17.23 -12.15
N LYS A 239 -0.99 -16.82 -10.88
CA LYS A 239 -1.76 -15.76 -10.24
C LYS A 239 -0.87 -14.62 -9.76
N ILE A 240 -1.35 -13.40 -9.94
CA ILE A 240 -0.74 -12.18 -9.38
C ILE A 240 -1.66 -11.63 -8.31
N THR A 241 -1.13 -11.43 -7.10
CA THR A 241 -1.88 -10.81 -6.01
C THR A 241 -1.64 -9.30 -6.03
N LEU A 242 -2.73 -8.55 -6.23
CA LEU A 242 -2.77 -7.10 -6.22
C LEU A 242 -3.32 -6.59 -4.89
N TYR A 243 -2.75 -5.49 -4.42
CA TYR A 243 -3.26 -4.72 -3.31
C TYR A 243 -3.67 -3.32 -3.76
N LYS A 244 -4.80 -2.85 -3.26
CA LYS A 244 -5.33 -1.49 -3.48
C LYS A 244 -5.50 -0.76 -2.15
N ALA A 245 -4.99 0.46 -2.04
CA ALA A 245 -5.33 1.39 -0.96
C ALA A 245 -5.67 2.76 -1.55
N GLY A 246 -6.94 3.16 -1.44
CA GLY A 246 -7.42 4.35 -2.12
C GLY A 246 -7.14 4.25 -3.63
N PRO A 247 -6.42 5.20 -4.25
CA PRO A 247 -6.09 5.15 -5.68
C PRO A 247 -4.83 4.33 -6.01
N HIS A 248 -4.05 3.90 -5.02
CA HIS A 248 -2.78 3.22 -5.24
C HIS A 248 -2.98 1.71 -5.39
N ILE A 249 -2.43 1.13 -6.46
CA ILE A 249 -2.42 -0.31 -6.74
C ILE A 249 -0.98 -0.77 -6.93
N ASP A 250 -0.60 -1.88 -6.30
CA ASP A 250 0.70 -2.53 -6.49
C ASP A 250 0.63 -4.04 -6.26
N ILE A 251 1.66 -4.75 -6.71
CA ILE A 251 1.83 -6.20 -6.54
C ILE A 251 2.56 -6.47 -5.22
N SER A 252 2.11 -7.47 -4.47
CA SER A 252 2.83 -7.91 -3.28
C SER A 252 2.50 -9.35 -2.88
N LYS A 253 3.49 -10.05 -2.33
CA LYS A 253 3.29 -11.38 -1.77
C LYS A 253 3.00 -11.34 -0.27
N GLY A 254 1.93 -12.03 0.11
CA GLY A 254 1.51 -12.16 1.51
C GLY A 254 0.63 -11.01 1.99
N PRO A 255 0.02 -11.15 3.18
CA PRO A 255 -0.97 -10.21 3.67
C PRO A 255 -0.39 -8.85 4.06
N MET A 256 -1.24 -7.84 3.95
CA MET A 256 -1.08 -6.49 4.48
C MET A 256 -2.04 -6.21 5.66
N ILE A 257 -1.89 -5.06 6.30
CA ILE A 257 -2.84 -4.56 7.32
C ILE A 257 -4.22 -4.34 6.67
N PRO A 258 -5.33 -4.46 7.42
CA PRO A 258 -6.67 -4.32 6.82
C PRO A 258 -6.98 -2.87 6.42
N ASN A 259 -6.43 -1.90 7.15
CA ASN A 259 -6.76 -0.50 6.98
C ASN A 259 -5.56 0.39 7.35
N THR A 260 -5.37 1.50 6.63
CA THR A 260 -4.27 2.44 6.87
C THR A 260 -4.30 3.08 8.26
N ARG A 261 -5.44 3.09 8.96
CA ARG A 261 -5.54 3.58 10.35
C ARG A 261 -4.68 2.80 11.35
N HIS A 262 -4.24 1.59 10.99
CA HIS A 262 -3.30 0.81 11.80
C HIS A 262 -1.92 1.48 11.87
N MET A 263 -1.63 2.40 10.95
CA MET A 263 -0.41 3.20 10.93
C MET A 263 -0.43 4.24 12.04
N GLY A 264 0.56 4.18 12.93
CA GLY A 264 0.78 5.16 13.98
C GLY A 264 1.82 6.18 13.57
N ARG A 265 2.87 6.31 14.38
CA ARG A 265 4.00 7.21 14.09
C ARG A 265 4.78 6.69 12.89
N ILE A 266 5.08 7.58 11.94
CA ILE A 266 5.84 7.24 10.74
C ILE A 266 6.78 8.37 10.33
N THR A 267 7.96 7.99 9.85
CA THR A 267 8.98 8.92 9.34
C THR A 267 9.68 8.29 8.15
N VAL A 268 9.79 9.05 7.06
CA VAL A 268 10.70 8.75 5.95
C VAL A 268 12.06 9.28 6.36
N SER A 269 13.00 8.37 6.64
CA SER A 269 14.26 8.67 7.29
C SER A 269 15.36 9.04 6.29
N ASN A 270 15.41 8.39 5.14
CA ASN A 270 16.50 8.54 4.18
C ASN A 270 16.08 8.17 2.75
N VAL A 271 16.84 8.64 1.75
CA VAL A 271 16.78 8.12 0.37
C VAL A 271 18.20 7.91 -0.13
N ILE A 272 18.47 6.73 -0.68
CA ILE A 272 19.80 6.34 -1.16
C ILE A 272 19.74 6.06 -2.66
N LYS A 273 20.61 6.68 -3.44
CA LYS A 273 20.84 6.31 -4.85
C LYS A 273 21.54 4.94 -4.87
N LEU A 274 20.90 3.94 -5.47
CA LEU A 274 21.49 2.63 -5.67
C LEU A 274 22.37 2.63 -6.92
N ASP A 275 23.44 1.84 -6.88
CA ASP A 275 24.30 1.60 -8.03
C ASP A 275 23.73 0.42 -8.80
N THR A 276 23.03 0.70 -9.91
CA THR A 276 22.29 -0.29 -10.70
C THR A 276 22.44 0.01 -12.19
N ASP A 277 22.65 -1.03 -13.00
CA ASP A 277 22.78 -0.92 -14.46
C ASP A 277 21.42 -0.92 -15.19
N ILE A 278 20.34 -0.53 -14.51
CA ILE A 278 18.98 -0.57 -15.07
C ILE A 278 18.75 0.67 -15.95
N PRO A 279 18.36 0.52 -17.23
CA PRO A 279 18.06 1.65 -18.11
C PRO A 279 16.87 2.47 -17.61
N GLY A 280 16.82 3.77 -17.93
CA GLY A 280 15.68 4.67 -17.61
C GLY A 280 15.91 5.63 -16.44
N GLY A 281 17.13 5.71 -15.91
CA GLY A 281 17.50 6.62 -14.82
C GLY A 281 17.94 5.88 -13.56
N PRO A 282 18.49 6.60 -12.56
CA PRO A 282 18.94 5.99 -11.32
C PRO A 282 17.78 5.46 -10.46
N ILE A 283 18.02 4.34 -9.79
CA ILE A 283 17.12 3.80 -8.78
C ILE A 283 17.44 4.40 -7.41
N TYR A 284 16.42 4.87 -6.73
CA TYR A 284 16.47 5.40 -5.38
C TYR A 284 15.72 4.50 -4.41
N ARG A 285 16.39 4.10 -3.33
CA ARG A 285 15.80 3.40 -2.20
C ARG A 285 15.32 4.39 -1.18
N PHE A 286 14.00 4.55 -1.07
CA PHE A 286 13.38 5.33 -0.01
C PHE A 286 13.26 4.46 1.23
N GLN A 287 13.60 5.01 2.39
CA GLN A 287 13.68 4.30 3.66
C GLN A 287 12.87 5.03 4.72
N GLY A 288 12.16 4.27 5.55
CA GLY A 288 11.38 4.83 6.65
C GLY A 288 11.28 3.91 7.85
N VAL A 289 10.75 4.47 8.94
CA VAL A 289 10.48 3.75 10.19
C VAL A 289 9.08 4.10 10.70
N ALA A 290 8.36 3.09 11.17
CA ALA A 290 6.99 3.22 11.60
C ALA A 290 6.68 2.36 12.81
N LEU A 291 5.71 2.81 13.60
CA LEU A 291 5.10 2.03 14.66
C LEU A 291 3.59 1.92 14.40
N PRO A 292 2.98 0.76 14.71
CA PRO A 292 1.53 0.64 14.69
C PRO A 292 0.87 1.64 15.63
N ALA A 293 -0.33 2.11 15.31
CA ALA A 293 -1.10 3.02 16.17
C ALA A 293 -1.37 2.43 17.56
N ALA A 294 -1.43 1.09 17.65
CA ALA A 294 -1.58 0.36 18.89
C ALA A 294 -0.35 0.41 19.81
N ILE A 295 0.83 0.77 19.29
CA ILE A 295 2.10 0.83 20.04
C ILE A 295 2.51 2.29 20.19
N THR A 296 2.40 2.79 21.43
CA THR A 296 2.83 4.15 21.76
C THR A 296 4.27 4.16 22.26
N LEU A 297 5.09 5.03 21.66
CA LEU A 297 6.47 5.25 22.09
C LEU A 297 6.69 6.75 22.36
N ASN A 298 7.47 7.07 23.39
CA ASN A 298 7.82 8.46 23.67
C ASN A 298 8.71 9.05 22.56
N HIS A 299 8.80 10.39 22.51
CA HIS A 299 9.54 11.09 21.46
C HIS A 299 11.03 10.74 21.45
N PHE A 300 11.67 10.65 22.62
CA PHE A 300 13.09 10.34 22.72
C PHE A 300 13.41 8.93 22.18
N ALA A 301 12.68 7.91 22.62
CA ALA A 301 12.87 6.55 22.15
C ALA A 301 12.55 6.41 20.66
N TYR A 302 11.53 7.12 20.15
CA TYR A 302 11.26 7.15 18.71
C TYR A 302 12.40 7.81 17.93
N SER A 303 13.02 8.89 18.45
CA SER A 303 14.18 9.52 17.79
C SER A 303 15.40 8.61 17.69
N ILE A 304 15.59 7.67 18.62
CA ILE A 304 16.63 6.63 18.51
C ILE A 304 16.32 5.70 17.33
N LEU A 305 15.05 5.36 17.10
CA LEU A 305 14.64 4.56 15.94
C LEU A 305 14.84 5.32 14.63
N GLU A 306 14.50 6.62 14.59
CA GLU A 306 14.74 7.48 13.43
C GLU A 306 16.23 7.57 13.10
N GLU A 307 17.09 7.73 14.10
CA GLU A 307 18.54 7.76 13.92
C GLU A 307 19.08 6.44 13.37
N ARG A 308 18.66 5.30 13.93
CA ARG A 308 19.03 3.98 13.42
C ARG A 308 18.57 3.80 11.96
N ALA A 309 17.32 4.14 11.66
CA ALA A 309 16.75 4.03 10.33
C ALA A 309 17.42 4.95 9.29
N ARG A 310 18.17 5.99 9.70
CA ARG A 310 18.99 6.80 8.78
C ARG A 310 20.31 6.11 8.41
N ASN A 311 20.94 5.45 9.38
CA ASN A 311 22.31 4.94 9.26
C ASN A 311 22.40 3.52 8.67
N LEU A 312 21.33 2.74 8.74
CA LEU A 312 21.30 1.32 8.35
C LEU A 312 21.48 1.06 6.84
N ALA A 313 21.42 2.11 6.01
CA ALA A 313 21.67 2.03 4.58
C ALA A 313 23.10 1.59 4.19
N GLN A 314 24.08 1.74 5.09
CA GLN A 314 25.50 1.53 4.74
C GLN A 314 25.99 0.08 4.97
N GLY A 315 25.22 -0.81 5.60
CA GLY A 315 25.81 -2.03 6.19
C GLY A 315 25.24 -3.40 5.83
N ILE A 316 23.97 -3.54 5.41
CA ILE A 316 23.31 -4.87 5.54
C ILE A 316 22.53 -5.33 4.29
N PHE A 317 22.03 -4.45 3.42
CA PHE A 317 21.22 -4.88 2.27
C PHE A 317 22.00 -5.29 1.01
N TYR A 318 23.31 -5.00 0.97
CA TYR A 318 24.15 -5.32 -0.20
C TYR A 318 24.59 -6.79 -0.29
N LEU A 319 24.48 -7.56 0.80
CA LEU A 319 25.08 -8.90 0.85
C LEU A 319 24.11 -10.07 0.65
N GLU A 320 22.79 -9.89 0.83
CA GLU A 320 21.85 -11.02 0.73
C GLU A 320 21.08 -11.09 -0.59
N ASN A 321 20.90 -9.98 -1.32
CA ASN A 321 20.24 -9.99 -2.62
C ASN A 321 21.18 -9.45 -3.69
N LYS A 322 22.08 -10.30 -4.19
CA LYS A 322 22.57 -10.13 -5.56
C LYS A 322 21.34 -10.12 -6.45
N PHE A 323 21.03 -8.96 -7.00
CA PHE A 323 20.01 -8.75 -8.02
C PHE A 323 20.37 -9.60 -9.25
N THR A 324 20.06 -10.89 -9.22
CA THR A 324 19.87 -11.69 -10.42
C THR A 324 18.46 -11.42 -10.90
N ILE A 325 18.33 -11.16 -12.20
CA ILE A 325 17.12 -10.87 -13.00
C ILE A 325 16.14 -12.07 -13.01
N GLY A 326 16.07 -12.85 -11.93
CA GLY A 326 15.21 -14.03 -11.80
C GLY A 326 14.89 -14.43 -10.36
N ASN A 327 15.39 -13.72 -9.34
CA ASN A 327 15.02 -13.95 -7.93
C ASN A 327 14.57 -12.63 -7.32
N VAL A 328 13.41 -12.17 -7.74
CA VAL A 328 12.74 -11.06 -7.06
C VAL A 328 11.98 -11.67 -5.88
N ASP A 329 12.58 -11.63 -4.69
CA ASP A 329 11.88 -11.91 -3.41
C ASP A 329 10.88 -10.78 -3.08
N LEU A 330 9.87 -10.64 -3.93
CA LEU A 330 8.65 -9.83 -3.74
C LEU A 330 7.61 -10.58 -2.91
#